data_AF-A0A8T5U6W6-F1
#
_entry.id   AF-A0A8T5U6W6-F1
#
_cell.length_a   1.000
_cell.length_b   1.000
_cell.length_c   1.000
_cell.angle_alpha   90.00
_cell.angle_beta   90.00
_cell.angle_gamma   90.00
#
_symmetry.space_group_name_H-M   'P 1'
#
loop_
_entity.id
_entity.type
_entity.pdbx_description
1 polymer ?
#
loop_
_entity_poly.entity_id
_entity_poly.type
_entity_poly.pdbx_seq_one_letter_code
_entity_poly.pdbx_strand_id
1 'polypeptide(L)'
;MPLQPEHIAKFFDEDTDTKFKTELLELLRKRIDKLCFKECEIDRIQCTLTPLCTRRMLLKIRLLNGLTIEDQPSFCYSVHKNIIFRDFRNKTVIYKPNDTYLYLIDFFDVFFHGDYRNLNKFFSKEDFKGASKIFNDRINNRDENFRYLLTKDHKFMIFKYDEKIHVCFINENYALCNAIRENITNLKLLFGLCTLFSQIYFPEVKLNLIPDDCVEITTIIPKDTLSSISNEIPKNEDSKRDTYIWNVFPSELDALSQFCKEISIFIDGKQNLKIKLSISVKAENQKNNISSVMLRYRDLRLVFNILFRLYNDFFVLHI
;
A
#
# COMPACT_ATOMS: atom_id res chain seq x y z
N MET A 1 31.13 22.73 -8.96
CA MET A 1 30.53 21.40 -8.73
C MET A 1 29.04 21.58 -8.50
N PRO A 2 28.16 20.76 -9.10
CA PRO A 2 26.72 20.85 -8.84
C PRO A 2 26.39 20.40 -7.41
N LEU A 3 25.41 21.05 -6.79
CA LEU A 3 24.84 20.64 -5.50
C LEU A 3 24.26 19.21 -5.62
N GLN A 4 24.60 18.35 -4.67
CA GLN A 4 24.08 16.98 -4.55
C GLN A 4 23.02 16.92 -3.44
N PRO A 5 22.08 15.96 -3.48
CA PRO A 5 21.07 15.78 -2.42
C PRO A 5 21.67 15.66 -1.02
N GLU A 6 22.81 14.98 -0.90
CA GLU A 6 23.55 14.81 0.35
C GLU A 6 24.06 16.15 0.93
N HIS A 7 24.35 17.14 0.09
CA HIS A 7 24.77 18.47 0.55
C HIS A 7 23.62 19.22 1.23
N ILE A 8 22.38 19.03 0.74
CA ILE A 8 21.18 19.61 1.36
C ILE A 8 20.84 18.87 2.64
N ALA A 9 20.92 17.53 2.64
CA ALA A 9 20.66 16.72 3.83
C ALA A 9 21.59 17.09 5.01
N LYS A 10 22.90 17.16 4.76
CA LYS A 10 23.90 17.60 5.77
C LYS A 10 23.58 18.97 6.36
N PHE A 11 23.09 19.90 5.54
CA PHE A 11 22.71 21.23 6.00
C PHE A 11 21.55 21.21 7.02
N PHE A 12 20.62 20.27 6.87
CA PHE A 12 19.48 20.12 7.77
C PHE A 12 19.81 19.31 9.05
N ASP A 13 20.75 18.37 8.97
CA ASP A 13 21.15 17.47 10.06
C ASP A 13 22.12 18.11 11.08
N GLU A 14 22.86 19.15 10.71
CA GLU A 14 23.74 19.89 11.63
C GLU A 14 22.94 20.86 12.52
N ASP A 15 23.44 21.18 13.73
CA ASP A 15 23.00 22.29 14.61
C ASP A 15 23.31 23.67 13.97
N THR A 16 22.97 23.83 12.70
CA THR A 16 23.05 25.10 11.99
C THR A 16 22.01 26.07 12.55
N ASP A 17 22.39 27.34 12.63
CA ASP A 17 21.56 28.44 13.14
C ASP A 17 20.16 28.40 12.49
N THR A 18 19.15 28.29 13.36
CA THR A 18 17.72 28.21 13.04
C THR A 18 17.28 29.28 12.05
N LYS A 19 17.92 30.46 12.07
CA LYS A 19 17.65 31.56 11.14
C LYS A 19 18.02 31.20 9.70
N PHE A 20 19.18 30.58 9.47
CA PHE A 20 19.62 30.17 8.13
C PHE A 20 18.78 29.01 7.58
N LYS A 21 18.39 28.05 8.44
CA LYS A 21 17.43 26.99 8.05
C LYS A 21 16.11 27.61 7.58
N THR A 22 15.61 28.60 8.31
CA THR A 22 14.37 29.31 7.97
C THR A 22 14.49 30.05 6.63
N GLU A 23 15.58 30.79 6.41
CA GLU A 23 15.81 31.51 5.16
C GLU A 23 15.90 30.58 3.94
N LEU A 24 16.62 29.46 4.07
CA LEU A 24 16.68 28.46 3.00
C LEU A 24 15.30 27.86 2.69
N LEU A 25 14.52 27.52 3.73
CA LEU A 25 13.15 27.03 3.55
C LEU A 25 12.26 28.06 2.87
N GLU A 26 12.40 29.34 3.19
CA GLU A 26 11.68 30.42 2.50
C GLU A 26 12.08 30.52 1.02
N LEU A 27 13.37 30.42 0.69
CA LEU A 27 13.85 30.43 -0.68
C LEU A 27 13.33 29.23 -1.47
N LEU A 28 13.35 28.04 -0.87
CA LEU A 28 12.78 26.82 -1.45
C LEU A 28 11.27 26.98 -1.68
N ARG A 29 10.54 27.49 -0.69
CA ARG A 29 9.10 27.78 -0.81
C ARG A 29 8.84 28.74 -1.95
N LYS A 30 9.51 29.90 -1.98
CA LYS A 30 9.37 30.90 -3.06
C LYS A 30 9.67 30.29 -4.44
N ARG A 31 10.67 29.42 -4.53
CA ARG A 31 11.00 28.73 -5.79
C ARG A 31 9.92 27.75 -6.21
N ILE A 32 9.42 26.93 -5.28
CA ILE A 32 8.34 25.96 -5.53
C ILE A 32 7.05 26.70 -5.92
N ASP A 33 6.69 27.78 -5.23
CA ASP A 33 5.53 28.60 -5.57
C ASP A 33 5.66 29.21 -6.98
N LYS A 34 6.83 29.78 -7.30
CA LYS A 34 7.09 30.29 -8.66
C LYS A 34 6.96 29.19 -9.71
N LEU A 35 7.54 28.01 -9.46
CA LEU A 35 7.46 26.86 -10.37
C LEU A 35 6.00 26.44 -10.60
N CYS A 36 5.22 26.23 -9.53
CA CYS A 36 3.85 25.75 -9.63
C CYS A 36 2.92 26.76 -10.31
N PHE A 37 2.90 28.00 -9.81
CA PHE A 37 1.87 28.97 -10.18
C PHE A 37 2.27 29.90 -11.33
N LYS A 38 3.55 30.24 -11.45
CA LYS A 38 4.03 31.20 -12.46
C LYS A 38 4.64 30.54 -13.70
N GLU A 39 5.09 29.29 -13.60
CA GLU A 39 5.69 28.58 -14.74
C GLU A 39 4.79 27.44 -15.22
N CYS A 40 4.30 26.57 -14.34
CA CYS A 40 3.51 25.40 -14.77
C CYS A 40 2.05 25.74 -15.05
N GLU A 41 1.36 26.41 -14.14
CA GLU A 41 -0.10 26.63 -14.26
C GLU A 41 -0.47 27.62 -15.38
N ILE A 42 0.45 28.50 -15.78
CA ILE A 42 0.24 29.44 -16.88
C ILE A 42 0.19 28.70 -18.23
N ASP A 43 1.08 27.71 -18.46
CA ASP A 43 1.08 26.92 -19.68
C ASP A 43 0.19 25.66 -19.54
N ARG A 44 -1.12 25.90 -19.57
CA ARG A 44 -2.15 24.85 -19.46
C ARG A 44 -2.01 23.80 -20.56
N ILE A 45 -1.61 24.21 -21.76
CA ILE A 45 -1.41 23.31 -22.90
C ILE A 45 -0.26 22.35 -22.57
N GLN A 46 0.89 22.85 -22.14
CA GLN A 46 2.01 22.02 -21.74
C GLN A 46 1.64 21.12 -20.55
N CYS A 47 0.90 21.61 -19.56
CA CYS A 47 0.45 20.80 -18.42
C CYS A 47 -0.48 19.64 -18.82
N THR A 48 -1.34 19.83 -19.82
CA THR A 48 -2.20 18.77 -20.37
C THR A 48 -1.43 17.82 -21.29
N LEU A 49 -0.56 18.36 -22.17
CA LEU A 49 0.19 17.60 -23.17
C LEU A 49 1.48 16.95 -22.62
N THR A 50 1.88 17.26 -21.38
CA THR A 50 3.05 16.66 -20.71
C THR A 50 2.61 15.80 -19.52
N PRO A 51 1.98 14.64 -19.77
CA PRO A 51 1.41 13.76 -18.76
C PRO A 51 2.46 13.06 -17.88
N LEU A 52 3.75 13.10 -18.24
CA LEU A 52 4.83 12.58 -17.41
C LEU A 52 5.66 13.71 -16.76
N CYS A 53 5.04 14.87 -16.54
CA CYS A 53 5.70 16.00 -15.90
C CYS A 53 6.24 15.60 -14.51
N THR A 54 7.58 15.58 -14.39
CA THR A 54 8.30 15.26 -13.14
C THR A 54 7.92 16.21 -12.00
N ARG A 55 7.49 17.44 -12.33
CA ARG A 55 7.04 18.45 -11.37
C ARG A 55 5.73 18.09 -10.68
N ARG A 56 4.99 17.05 -11.09
CA ARG A 56 3.80 16.58 -10.35
C ARG A 56 4.12 15.99 -8.97
N MET A 57 5.38 15.59 -8.74
CA MET A 57 5.86 15.29 -7.39
C MET A 57 5.63 16.45 -6.42
N LEU A 58 5.61 17.70 -6.90
CA LEU A 58 5.35 18.88 -6.07
C LEU A 58 3.93 18.87 -5.47
N LEU A 59 2.94 18.28 -6.15
CA LEU A 59 1.59 18.11 -5.59
C LEU A 59 1.63 17.19 -4.36
N LYS A 60 2.34 16.05 -4.48
CA LYS A 60 2.58 15.12 -3.37
C LYS A 60 3.28 15.83 -2.22
N ILE A 61 4.35 16.58 -2.49
CA ILE A 61 5.09 17.31 -1.45
C ILE A 61 4.17 18.27 -0.70
N ARG A 62 3.42 19.12 -1.42
CA ARG A 62 2.49 20.08 -0.80
C ARG A 62 1.47 19.37 0.09
N LEU A 63 0.82 18.33 -0.43
CA LEU A 63 -0.22 17.60 0.30
C LEU A 63 0.35 16.88 1.54
N LEU A 64 1.53 16.25 1.44
CA LEU A 64 2.19 15.60 2.58
C LEU A 64 2.69 16.59 3.65
N ASN A 65 2.84 17.86 3.30
CA ASN A 65 3.20 18.93 4.24
C ASN A 65 1.97 19.66 4.82
N GLY A 66 0.76 19.13 4.63
CA GLY A 66 -0.46 19.64 5.24
C GLY A 66 -1.06 20.90 4.59
N LEU A 67 -0.59 21.26 3.39
CA LEU A 67 -1.19 22.37 2.62
C LEU A 67 -2.60 21.98 2.16
N THR A 68 -3.52 22.94 2.10
CA THR A 68 -4.92 22.67 1.76
C THR A 68 -5.15 22.65 0.24
N ILE A 69 -6.37 22.31 -0.20
CA ILE A 69 -6.72 22.24 -1.63
C ILE A 69 -6.47 23.58 -2.31
N GLU A 70 -6.77 24.67 -1.61
CA GLU A 70 -6.61 26.05 -2.08
C GLU A 70 -5.14 26.41 -2.35
N ASP A 71 -4.21 25.75 -1.67
CA ASP A 71 -2.77 25.94 -1.85
C ASP A 71 -2.19 25.11 -3.01
N GLN A 72 -3.01 24.34 -3.72
CA GLN A 72 -2.57 23.60 -4.90
C GLN A 72 -2.74 24.42 -6.18
N PRO A 73 -1.87 24.24 -7.19
CA PRO A 73 -2.11 24.78 -8.52
C PRO A 73 -3.36 24.11 -9.12
N SER A 74 -4.46 24.88 -9.18
CA SER A 74 -5.82 24.40 -9.43
C SER A 74 -5.94 23.59 -10.72
N PHE A 75 -5.30 24.05 -11.80
CA PHE A 75 -5.32 23.35 -13.08
C PHE A 75 -4.54 22.03 -13.02
N CYS A 76 -3.33 22.05 -12.47
CA CYS A 76 -2.49 20.84 -12.39
C CYS A 76 -3.15 19.79 -11.48
N TYR A 77 -3.70 20.21 -10.34
CA TYR A 77 -4.39 19.32 -9.42
C TYR A 77 -5.68 18.73 -10.01
N SER A 78 -6.49 19.54 -10.69
CA SER A 78 -7.72 19.04 -11.35
C SER A 78 -7.42 18.04 -12.46
N VAL A 79 -6.38 18.26 -13.28
CA VAL A 79 -5.92 17.30 -14.28
C VAL A 79 -5.48 15.99 -13.63
N HIS A 80 -4.72 16.07 -12.53
CA HIS A 80 -4.29 14.91 -11.75
C HIS A 80 -5.46 14.10 -11.19
N LYS A 81 -6.44 14.76 -10.55
CA LYS A 81 -7.68 14.13 -10.08
C LYS A 81 -8.46 13.47 -11.22
N ASN A 82 -8.59 14.13 -12.37
CA ASN A 82 -9.28 13.59 -13.53
C ASN A 82 -8.61 12.34 -14.10
N ILE A 83 -7.28 12.27 -14.10
CA ILE A 83 -6.56 11.07 -14.53
C ILE A 83 -6.87 9.89 -13.61
N ILE A 84 -6.89 10.10 -12.29
CA ILE A 84 -7.27 9.06 -11.32
C ILE A 84 -8.71 8.62 -11.54
N PHE A 85 -9.63 9.56 -11.71
CA PHE A 85 -11.04 9.27 -12.01
C PHE A 85 -11.22 8.45 -13.30
N ARG A 86 -10.52 8.83 -14.38
CA ARG A 86 -10.57 8.10 -15.65
C ARG A 86 -10.00 6.69 -15.52
N ASP A 87 -8.87 6.52 -14.83
CA ASP A 87 -8.27 5.20 -14.61
C ASP A 87 -9.17 4.31 -13.74
N PHE A 88 -9.84 4.87 -12.72
CA PHE A 88 -10.83 4.16 -11.92
C PHE A 88 -12.03 3.71 -12.76
N ARG A 89 -12.51 4.54 -13.69
CA ARG A 89 -13.59 4.21 -14.63
C ARG A 89 -13.15 3.35 -15.81
N ASN A 90 -11.97 2.73 -15.75
CA ASN A 90 -11.37 1.92 -16.82
C ASN A 90 -11.31 2.63 -18.19
N LYS A 91 -11.21 3.96 -18.19
CA LYS A 91 -11.03 4.77 -19.40
C LYS A 91 -9.55 4.87 -19.74
N THR A 92 -9.25 5.09 -21.01
CA THR A 92 -7.88 5.36 -21.45
C THR A 92 -7.32 6.58 -20.72
N VAL A 93 -6.14 6.39 -20.14
CA VAL A 93 -5.34 7.41 -19.47
C VAL A 93 -3.94 7.42 -20.06
N ILE A 94 -3.30 8.59 -20.01
CA ILE A 94 -2.00 8.76 -20.66
C ILE A 94 -0.87 8.11 -19.85
N TYR A 95 -1.09 7.90 -18.55
CA TYR A 95 -0.22 7.12 -17.67
C TYR A 95 -1.06 6.52 -16.54
N LYS A 96 -0.53 5.45 -15.91
CA LYS A 96 -1.16 4.83 -14.75
C LYS A 96 -0.85 5.62 -13.48
N PRO A 97 -1.87 6.07 -12.71
CA PRO A 97 -1.66 6.90 -11.52
C PRO A 97 -1.25 6.06 -10.30
N ASN A 98 -0.08 5.42 -10.38
CA ASN A 98 0.50 4.66 -9.28
C ASN A 98 1.07 5.62 -8.22
N ASP A 99 0.86 5.30 -6.93
CA ASP A 99 1.41 6.06 -5.79
C ASP A 99 0.99 7.54 -5.78
N THR A 100 -0.25 7.81 -6.19
CA THR A 100 -0.76 9.18 -6.34
C THR A 100 -1.52 9.63 -5.10
N TYR A 101 -1.47 10.92 -4.79
CA TYR A 101 -2.15 11.46 -3.60
C TYR A 101 -3.35 12.33 -4.01
N LEU A 102 -4.43 12.21 -3.24
CA LEU A 102 -5.61 13.06 -3.31
C LEU A 102 -5.98 13.53 -1.91
N TYR A 103 -6.64 14.68 -1.79
CA TYR A 103 -7.32 15.01 -0.55
C TYR A 103 -8.44 14.01 -0.29
N LEU A 104 -8.76 13.78 0.98
CA LEU A 104 -9.72 12.74 1.36
C LEU A 104 -11.11 12.99 0.74
N ILE A 105 -11.55 14.25 0.68
CA ILE A 105 -12.81 14.63 0.02
C ILE A 105 -12.81 14.30 -1.47
N ASP A 106 -11.68 14.54 -2.16
CA ASP A 106 -11.53 14.26 -3.58
C ASP A 106 -11.42 12.76 -3.86
N PHE A 107 -10.79 12.01 -2.95
CA PHE A 107 -10.83 10.55 -2.98
C PHE A 107 -12.27 10.05 -2.90
N PHE A 108 -13.06 10.55 -1.95
CA PHE A 108 -14.47 10.15 -1.85
C PHE A 108 -15.29 10.56 -3.09
N ASP A 109 -15.02 11.73 -3.69
CA ASP A 109 -15.69 12.14 -4.91
C ASP A 109 -15.35 11.21 -6.09
N VAL A 110 -14.09 10.78 -6.21
CA VAL A 110 -13.64 9.88 -7.27
C VAL A 110 -14.24 8.47 -7.13
N PHE A 111 -14.10 7.87 -5.95
CA PHE A 111 -14.44 6.45 -5.73
C PHE A 111 -15.89 6.24 -5.28
N PHE A 112 -16.49 7.24 -4.62
CA PHE A 112 -17.84 7.17 -4.05
C PHE A 112 -18.72 8.33 -4.50
N HIS A 113 -18.63 8.68 -5.77
CA HIS A 113 -19.39 9.78 -6.36
C HIS A 113 -20.89 9.68 -6.03
N GLY A 114 -21.51 10.80 -5.65
CA GLY A 114 -22.88 10.87 -5.12
C GLY A 114 -22.98 10.80 -3.60
N ASP A 115 -22.14 10.01 -2.93
CA ASP A 115 -22.14 9.84 -1.47
C ASP A 115 -21.02 10.61 -0.76
N TYR A 116 -20.08 11.19 -1.53
CA TYR A 116 -18.84 11.77 -1.03
C TYR A 116 -19.02 12.87 0.03
N ARG A 117 -20.05 13.71 -0.06
CA ARG A 117 -20.31 14.76 0.95
C ARG A 117 -20.68 14.17 2.29
N ASN A 118 -21.49 13.11 2.29
CA ASN A 118 -21.89 12.40 3.50
C ASN A 118 -20.70 11.65 4.09
N LEU A 119 -19.92 10.95 3.24
CA LEU A 119 -18.69 10.30 3.65
C LEU A 119 -17.71 11.29 4.27
N ASN A 120 -17.44 12.42 3.61
CA ASN A 120 -16.57 13.46 4.15
C ASN A 120 -17.05 13.94 5.54
N LYS A 121 -18.35 14.23 5.67
CA LYS A 121 -18.95 14.62 6.96
C LYS A 121 -18.80 13.54 8.04
N PHE A 122 -18.99 12.26 7.70
CA PHE A 122 -18.84 11.16 8.63
C PHE A 122 -17.39 10.99 9.06
N PHE A 123 -16.43 11.05 8.14
CA PHE A 123 -15.01 10.96 8.46
C PHE A 123 -14.53 12.16 9.29
N SER A 124 -14.97 13.39 8.97
CA SER A 124 -14.63 14.58 9.78
C SER A 124 -15.21 14.53 11.20
N LYS A 125 -16.32 13.82 11.41
CA LYS A 125 -16.95 13.64 12.73
C LYS A 125 -16.58 12.32 13.41
N GLU A 126 -15.71 11.53 12.79
CA GLU A 126 -15.35 10.17 13.23
C GLU A 126 -16.58 9.24 13.41
N ASP A 127 -17.69 9.52 12.69
CA ASP A 127 -18.87 8.66 12.63
C ASP A 127 -18.67 7.52 11.62
N PHE A 128 -17.80 6.60 12.00
CA PHE A 128 -17.46 5.43 11.20
C PHE A 128 -18.63 4.46 11.01
N LYS A 129 -19.64 4.49 11.89
CA LYS A 129 -20.86 3.69 11.71
C LYS A 129 -21.67 4.19 10.52
N GLY A 130 -21.82 5.51 10.38
CA GLY A 130 -22.45 6.14 9.22
C GLY A 130 -21.73 5.81 7.91
N ALA A 131 -20.39 5.91 7.90
CA ALA A 131 -19.58 5.56 6.73
C ALA A 131 -19.73 4.09 6.32
N SER A 132 -19.65 3.16 7.28
CA SER A 132 -19.82 1.72 7.01
C SER A 132 -21.18 1.37 6.42
N LYS A 133 -22.26 2.08 6.80
CA LYS A 133 -23.59 1.89 6.19
C LYS A 133 -23.57 2.23 4.70
N ILE A 134 -22.93 3.33 4.30
CA ILE A 134 -22.79 3.70 2.88
C ILE A 134 -21.98 2.65 2.13
N PHE A 135 -20.85 2.21 2.69
CA PHE A 135 -20.02 1.20 2.03
C PHE A 135 -20.75 -0.13 1.86
N ASN A 136 -21.45 -0.59 2.90
CA ASN A 136 -22.21 -1.83 2.85
C ASN A 136 -23.41 -1.74 1.91
N ASP A 137 -24.09 -0.58 1.82
CA ASP A 137 -25.15 -0.34 0.82
C ASP A 137 -24.61 -0.47 -0.60
N ARG A 138 -23.46 0.12 -0.89
CA ARG A 138 -22.84 0.02 -2.22
C ARG A 138 -22.43 -1.40 -2.59
N ILE A 139 -21.83 -2.14 -1.65
CA ILE A 139 -21.42 -3.53 -1.87
C ILE A 139 -22.65 -4.44 -2.05
N ASN A 140 -23.65 -4.33 -1.17
CA ASN A 140 -24.75 -5.29 -1.12
C ASN A 140 -25.92 -4.95 -2.05
N ASN A 141 -26.19 -3.66 -2.29
CA ASN A 141 -27.38 -3.20 -3.02
C ASN A 141 -27.06 -2.57 -4.39
N ARG A 142 -25.81 -2.14 -4.62
CA ARG A 142 -25.39 -1.49 -5.89
C ARG A 142 -24.37 -2.28 -6.69
N ASP A 143 -24.09 -3.52 -6.28
CA ASP A 143 -23.18 -4.47 -6.96
C ASP A 143 -21.77 -3.90 -7.18
N GLU A 144 -21.29 -3.07 -6.25
CA GLU A 144 -19.93 -2.55 -6.31
C GLU A 144 -18.93 -3.54 -5.68
N ASN A 145 -18.03 -4.07 -6.51
CA ASN A 145 -17.04 -5.06 -6.10
C ASN A 145 -15.78 -4.44 -5.48
N PHE A 146 -15.91 -3.91 -4.25
CA PHE A 146 -14.77 -3.48 -3.44
C PHE A 146 -14.72 -4.13 -2.06
N ARG A 147 -13.55 -4.03 -1.44
CA ARG A 147 -13.30 -4.46 -0.06
C ARG A 147 -12.65 -3.32 0.70
N TYR A 148 -12.96 -3.20 1.98
CA TYR A 148 -12.38 -2.15 2.80
C TYR A 148 -12.13 -2.62 4.23
N LEU A 149 -11.17 -1.99 4.88
CA LEU A 149 -10.93 -2.10 6.31
C LEU A 149 -10.84 -0.69 6.89
N LEU A 150 -11.67 -0.40 7.89
CA LEU A 150 -11.67 0.87 8.60
C LEU A 150 -11.18 0.65 10.02
N THR A 151 -10.04 1.24 10.37
CA THR A 151 -9.48 1.09 11.71
C THR A 151 -9.82 2.30 12.55
N LYS A 152 -10.70 2.13 13.55
CA LYS A 152 -11.12 3.24 14.43
C LYS A 152 -9.97 3.79 15.24
N ASP A 153 -9.13 2.91 15.79
CA ASP A 153 -8.06 3.29 16.72
C ASP A 153 -6.85 3.91 16.03
N HIS A 154 -6.69 3.68 14.73
CA HIS A 154 -5.50 4.08 13.97
C HIS A 154 -5.81 5.01 12.81
N LYS A 155 -7.09 5.36 12.65
CA LYS A 155 -7.58 6.42 11.77
C LYS A 155 -7.02 6.31 10.34
N PHE A 156 -6.95 5.09 9.84
CA PHE A 156 -6.78 4.82 8.42
C PHE A 156 -7.94 3.99 7.87
N MET A 157 -8.16 4.12 6.57
CA MET A 157 -9.02 3.23 5.80
C MET A 157 -8.19 2.60 4.68
N ILE A 158 -8.21 1.28 4.60
CA ILE A 158 -7.65 0.54 3.48
C ILE A 158 -8.82 0.21 2.56
N PHE A 159 -8.71 0.55 1.29
CA PHE A 159 -9.72 0.31 0.27
C PHE A 159 -9.09 -0.46 -0.89
N LYS A 160 -9.61 -1.65 -1.17
CA LYS A 160 -9.20 -2.50 -2.30
C LYS A 160 -10.31 -2.49 -3.34
N TYR A 161 -9.96 -2.07 -4.55
CA TYR A 161 -10.82 -2.13 -5.73
C TYR A 161 -10.02 -2.80 -6.85
N ASP A 162 -10.57 -3.86 -7.43
CA ASP A 162 -9.81 -4.79 -8.27
C ASP A 162 -8.49 -5.17 -7.58
N GLU A 163 -7.36 -5.12 -8.29
CA GLU A 163 -6.02 -5.40 -7.77
C GLU A 163 -5.34 -4.19 -7.10
N LYS A 164 -6.02 -3.05 -7.00
CA LYS A 164 -5.44 -1.79 -6.50
C LYS A 164 -5.75 -1.60 -5.04
N ILE A 165 -4.72 -1.21 -4.27
CA ILE A 165 -4.86 -0.82 -2.87
C ILE A 165 -4.80 0.70 -2.78
N HIS A 166 -5.73 1.28 -2.05
CA HIS A 166 -5.75 2.68 -1.69
C HIS A 166 -5.74 2.79 -0.16
N VAL A 167 -5.04 3.77 0.38
CA VAL A 167 -4.93 4.00 1.82
C VAL A 167 -5.30 5.44 2.13
N CYS A 168 -6.36 5.63 2.90
CA CYS A 168 -6.79 6.93 3.39
C CYS A 168 -6.21 7.15 4.78
N PHE A 169 -5.52 8.27 4.95
CA PHE A 169 -4.95 8.76 6.19
C PHE A 169 -5.91 9.82 6.74
N ILE A 170 -6.77 9.41 7.68
CA ILE A 170 -7.98 10.17 8.05
C ILE A 170 -7.61 11.43 8.83
N ASN A 171 -6.64 11.36 9.74
CA ASN A 171 -6.18 12.55 10.47
C ASN A 171 -5.55 13.58 9.53
N GLU A 172 -4.78 13.08 8.58
CA GLU A 172 -4.01 13.88 7.65
C GLU A 172 -4.85 14.38 6.46
N ASN A 173 -6.11 13.96 6.37
CA ASN A 173 -7.08 14.35 5.34
C ASN A 173 -6.61 14.10 3.90
N TYR A 174 -5.87 13.01 3.66
CA TYR A 174 -5.47 12.60 2.32
C TYR A 174 -5.57 11.09 2.10
N ALA A 175 -5.49 10.69 0.83
CA ALA A 175 -5.45 9.29 0.41
C ALA A 175 -4.32 9.04 -0.57
N LEU A 176 -3.56 7.97 -0.31
CA LEU A 176 -2.66 7.32 -1.25
C LEU A 176 -3.47 6.39 -2.16
N CYS A 177 -3.50 6.71 -3.44
CA CYS A 177 -4.21 5.98 -4.47
C CYS A 177 -3.27 5.04 -5.22
N ASN A 178 -3.71 3.79 -5.36
CA ASN A 178 -2.97 2.73 -6.07
C ASN A 178 -1.53 2.61 -5.54
N ALA A 179 -1.44 2.28 -4.26
CA ALA A 179 -0.20 2.12 -3.51
C ALA A 179 0.58 0.90 -4.02
N ILE A 180 1.80 1.14 -4.52
CA ILE A 180 2.66 0.10 -5.08
C ILE A 180 4.10 0.28 -4.58
N ARG A 181 4.70 1.45 -4.81
CA ARG A 181 6.11 1.72 -4.53
C ARG A 181 6.34 2.49 -3.24
N GLU A 182 5.31 3.12 -2.68
CA GLU A 182 5.42 3.79 -1.38
C GLU A 182 5.77 2.79 -0.27
N ASN A 183 6.45 3.30 0.75
CA ASN A 183 6.77 2.53 1.95
C ASN A 183 5.53 2.41 2.83
N ILE A 184 5.38 1.26 3.47
CA ILE A 184 4.42 1.08 4.56
C ILE A 184 5.00 1.82 5.76
N THR A 185 4.27 2.78 6.31
CA THR A 185 4.86 3.74 7.27
C THR A 185 4.92 3.23 8.69
N ASN A 186 4.08 2.27 9.07
CA ASN A 186 4.01 1.75 10.44
C ASN A 186 3.40 0.33 10.52
N LEU A 187 3.64 -0.35 11.65
CA LEU A 187 3.21 -1.73 11.89
C LEU A 187 1.69 -1.89 11.92
N LYS A 188 0.95 -0.87 12.36
CA LYS A 188 -0.52 -0.92 12.42
C LYS A 188 -1.12 -0.94 11.03
N LEU A 189 -0.57 -0.15 10.11
CA LEU A 189 -0.94 -0.17 8.70
C LEU A 189 -0.58 -1.51 8.05
N LEU A 190 0.60 -2.06 8.33
CA LEU A 190 0.98 -3.41 7.90
C LEU A 190 -0.03 -4.46 8.38
N PHE A 191 -0.37 -4.44 9.67
CA PHE A 191 -1.34 -5.36 10.26
C PHE A 191 -2.73 -5.21 9.63
N GLY A 192 -3.17 -3.97 9.37
CA GLY A 192 -4.42 -3.69 8.67
C GLY A 192 -4.42 -4.26 7.24
N LEU A 193 -3.30 -4.13 6.51
CA LEU A 193 -3.17 -4.71 5.17
C LEU A 193 -3.27 -6.24 5.24
N CYS A 194 -2.51 -6.89 6.14
CA CYS A 194 -2.59 -8.33 6.36
C CYS A 194 -3.99 -8.79 6.73
N THR A 195 -4.69 -8.03 7.59
CA THR A 195 -6.07 -8.32 8.02
C THR A 195 -7.02 -8.29 6.84
N LEU A 196 -6.98 -7.23 6.02
CA LEU A 196 -7.85 -7.12 4.85
C LEU A 196 -7.59 -8.27 3.87
N PHE A 197 -6.33 -8.60 3.58
CA PHE A 197 -5.99 -9.68 2.66
C PHE A 197 -6.39 -11.06 3.19
N SER A 198 -6.16 -11.33 4.47
CA SER A 198 -6.59 -12.57 5.11
C SER A 198 -8.11 -12.76 5.01
N GLN A 199 -8.89 -11.73 5.29
CA GLN A 199 -10.35 -11.79 5.17
C GLN A 199 -10.84 -12.07 3.75
N ILE A 200 -10.09 -11.64 2.73
CA ILE A 200 -10.48 -11.81 1.32
C ILE A 200 -10.09 -13.18 0.79
N TYR A 201 -8.89 -13.66 1.12
CA TYR A 201 -8.24 -14.74 0.38
C TYR A 201 -7.94 -15.98 1.21
N PHE A 202 -7.79 -15.84 2.53
CA PHE A 202 -7.34 -16.93 3.42
C PHE A 202 -7.81 -16.67 4.86
N PRO A 203 -9.13 -16.83 5.13
CA PRO A 203 -9.73 -16.44 6.41
C PRO A 203 -9.29 -17.30 7.61
N GLU A 204 -8.71 -18.46 7.36
CA GLU A 204 -8.21 -19.37 8.41
C GLU A 204 -6.82 -19.03 8.91
N VAL A 205 -6.10 -18.16 8.19
CA VAL A 205 -4.77 -17.71 8.59
C VAL A 205 -4.88 -16.85 9.85
N LYS A 206 -4.05 -17.18 10.84
CA LYS A 206 -4.00 -16.44 12.09
C LYS A 206 -3.02 -15.29 11.96
N LEU A 207 -3.49 -14.09 12.30
CA LEU A 207 -2.68 -12.89 12.33
C LEU A 207 -2.44 -12.47 13.77
N ASN A 208 -1.21 -12.11 14.09
CA ASN A 208 -0.84 -11.57 15.39
C ASN A 208 0.05 -10.33 15.20
N LEU A 209 -0.25 -9.25 15.91
CA LEU A 209 0.60 -8.07 15.93
C LEU A 209 1.51 -8.15 17.15
N ILE A 210 2.81 -8.31 16.94
CA ILE A 210 3.80 -8.12 18.01
C ILE A 210 4.08 -6.62 18.11
N PRO A 211 3.77 -5.97 19.25
CA PRO A 211 4.03 -4.55 19.43
C PRO A 211 5.48 -4.19 19.12
N ASP A 212 5.66 -3.13 18.34
CA ASP A 212 6.96 -2.53 18.00
C ASP A 212 7.98 -3.45 17.29
N ASP A 213 7.59 -4.65 16.89
CA ASP A 213 8.46 -5.60 16.18
C ASP A 213 7.93 -5.97 14.80
N CYS A 214 6.92 -6.83 14.73
CA CYS A 214 6.46 -7.43 13.48
C CYS A 214 4.98 -7.85 13.50
N VAL A 215 4.48 -8.15 12.31
CA VAL A 215 3.20 -8.83 12.10
C VAL A 215 3.50 -10.29 11.78
N GLU A 216 2.94 -11.19 12.58
CA GLU A 216 3.04 -12.62 12.37
C GLU A 216 1.84 -13.13 11.57
N ILE A 217 2.13 -13.83 10.49
CA ILE A 217 1.17 -14.55 9.68
C ILE A 217 1.40 -16.03 9.88
N THR A 218 0.42 -16.74 10.43
CA THR A 218 0.51 -18.17 10.70
C THR A 218 -0.49 -18.93 9.84
N THR A 219 0.04 -19.82 9.00
CA THR A 219 -0.76 -20.80 8.24
C THR A 219 -0.49 -22.21 8.76
N ILE A 220 -1.51 -23.07 8.68
CA ILE A 220 -1.46 -24.45 9.16
C ILE A 220 -1.88 -25.35 8.01
N ILE A 221 -1.02 -26.28 7.65
CA ILE A 221 -1.29 -27.34 6.69
C ILE A 221 -1.58 -28.63 7.47
N PRO A 222 -2.79 -29.21 7.35
CA PRO A 222 -3.17 -30.42 8.05
C PRO A 222 -2.31 -31.62 7.69
N LYS A 223 -2.15 -32.52 8.65
CA LYS A 223 -1.48 -33.82 8.44
C LYS A 223 -2.03 -34.57 7.22
N ASP A 224 -3.34 -34.57 7.01
CA ASP A 224 -3.98 -35.33 5.94
C ASP A 224 -3.62 -34.78 4.54
N THR A 225 -3.49 -33.45 4.43
CA THR A 225 -2.97 -32.82 3.22
C THR A 225 -1.50 -33.17 3.00
N LEU A 226 -0.70 -33.23 4.06
CA LEU A 226 0.73 -33.60 3.96
C LEU A 226 0.93 -35.07 3.59
N SER A 227 0.17 -35.98 4.21
CA SER A 227 0.31 -37.43 4.02
C SER A 227 -0.05 -37.88 2.61
N SER A 228 -0.82 -37.07 1.89
CA SER A 228 -1.20 -37.36 0.52
C SER A 228 -0.12 -36.98 -0.50
N ILE A 229 0.91 -36.21 -0.12
CA ILE A 229 2.04 -35.78 -0.98
C ILE A 229 2.97 -36.97 -1.27
N SER A 230 3.37 -37.11 -2.54
CA SER A 230 4.38 -38.09 -2.94
C SER A 230 5.73 -37.82 -2.28
N ASN A 231 6.37 -38.86 -1.75
CA ASN A 231 7.75 -38.82 -1.26
C ASN A 231 8.80 -38.71 -2.38
N GLU A 232 8.40 -38.98 -3.63
CA GLU A 232 9.27 -38.87 -4.80
C GLU A 232 8.99 -37.59 -5.60
N ILE A 233 10.06 -36.97 -6.09
CA ILE A 233 9.97 -35.83 -7.01
C ILE A 233 9.19 -36.27 -8.25
N PRO A 234 8.07 -35.62 -8.59
CA PRO A 234 7.22 -36.03 -9.70
C PRO A 234 8.00 -35.95 -11.02
N LYS A 235 8.03 -37.07 -11.75
CA LYS A 235 8.69 -37.18 -13.06
C LYS A 235 7.84 -36.62 -14.21
N ASN A 236 6.52 -36.51 -13.99
CA ASN A 236 5.52 -35.97 -14.92
C ASN A 236 4.63 -34.94 -14.20
N GLU A 237 3.93 -34.07 -14.93
CA GLU A 237 2.99 -33.05 -14.41
C GLU A 237 1.67 -33.63 -13.87
N ASP A 238 1.56 -34.94 -13.69
CA ASP A 238 0.29 -35.64 -13.39
C ASP A 238 -0.33 -35.21 -12.03
N SER A 239 0.45 -34.59 -11.14
CA SER A 239 0.01 -34.05 -9.84
C SER A 239 0.47 -32.61 -9.66
N LYS A 240 -0.41 -31.64 -9.93
CA LYS A 240 -0.16 -30.20 -9.71
C LYS A 240 0.36 -29.90 -8.30
N ARG A 241 -0.16 -30.63 -7.30
CA ARG A 241 0.20 -30.47 -5.88
C ARG A 241 1.63 -30.90 -5.61
N ASP A 242 2.04 -32.07 -6.09
CA ASP A 242 3.40 -32.57 -5.90
C ASP A 242 4.39 -31.71 -6.70
N THR A 243 4.02 -31.26 -7.91
CA THR A 243 4.82 -30.32 -8.69
C THR A 243 5.03 -29.01 -7.93
N TYR A 244 3.99 -28.44 -7.32
CA TYR A 244 4.13 -27.21 -6.52
C TYR A 244 5.07 -27.41 -5.33
N ILE A 245 4.86 -28.45 -4.52
CA ILE A 245 5.67 -28.69 -3.31
C ILE A 245 7.14 -28.96 -3.63
N TRP A 246 7.41 -29.77 -4.65
CA TRP A 246 8.80 -30.16 -4.97
C TRP A 246 9.54 -29.11 -5.80
N ASN A 247 8.85 -28.40 -6.70
CA ASN A 247 9.51 -27.52 -7.68
C ASN A 247 9.31 -26.02 -7.44
N VAL A 248 8.21 -25.62 -6.77
CA VAL A 248 7.84 -24.20 -6.64
C VAL A 248 8.03 -23.70 -5.21
N PHE A 249 7.49 -24.41 -4.22
CA PHE A 249 7.47 -23.97 -2.83
C PHE A 249 8.87 -23.65 -2.23
N PRO A 250 9.95 -24.41 -2.50
CA PRO A 250 11.29 -24.06 -2.01
C PRO A 250 11.75 -22.69 -2.52
N SER A 251 11.54 -22.42 -3.81
CA SER A 251 11.89 -21.12 -4.42
C SER A 251 11.05 -19.97 -3.86
N GLU A 252 9.81 -20.24 -3.46
CA GLU A 252 8.93 -19.26 -2.82
C GLU A 252 9.34 -18.97 -1.37
N LEU A 253 9.79 -19.98 -0.63
CA LEU A 253 10.37 -19.79 0.70
C LEU A 253 11.62 -18.91 0.63
N ASP A 254 12.50 -19.16 -0.35
CA ASP A 254 13.67 -18.32 -0.60
C ASP A 254 13.27 -16.89 -0.95
N ALA A 255 12.24 -16.70 -1.77
CA ALA A 255 11.71 -15.36 -2.09
C ALA A 255 11.11 -14.66 -0.86
N LEU A 256 10.36 -15.38 -0.01
CA LEU A 256 9.80 -14.86 1.23
C LEU A 256 10.89 -14.41 2.20
N SER A 257 12.04 -15.09 2.23
CA SER A 257 13.16 -14.73 3.12
C SER A 257 13.71 -13.32 2.89
N GLN A 258 13.45 -12.73 1.71
CA GLN A 258 13.85 -11.35 1.39
C GLN A 258 12.95 -10.30 2.05
N PHE A 259 11.73 -10.68 2.44
CA PHE A 259 10.70 -9.78 2.95
C PHE A 259 10.30 -10.07 4.40
N CYS A 260 10.53 -11.30 4.86
CA CYS A 260 10.25 -11.73 6.23
C CYS A 260 11.50 -11.53 7.10
N LYS A 261 11.30 -11.01 8.31
CA LYS A 261 12.33 -11.00 9.35
C LYS A 261 12.71 -12.41 9.78
N GLU A 262 11.71 -13.28 9.88
CA GLU A 262 11.88 -14.70 10.25
C GLU A 262 10.82 -15.54 9.55
N ILE A 263 11.22 -16.76 9.15
CA ILE A 263 10.32 -17.81 8.67
C ILE A 263 10.55 -19.03 9.56
N SER A 264 9.55 -19.41 10.35
CA SER A 264 9.62 -20.60 11.20
C SER A 264 8.70 -21.68 10.62
N ILE A 265 9.27 -22.86 10.33
CA ILE A 265 8.55 -24.02 9.78
C ILE A 265 8.74 -25.18 10.75
N PHE A 266 7.63 -25.73 11.27
CA PHE A 266 7.69 -26.83 12.23
C PHE A 266 6.41 -27.67 12.21
N ILE A 267 6.53 -28.91 12.72
CA ILE A 267 5.40 -29.82 12.88
C ILE A 267 4.82 -29.64 14.29
N ASP A 268 3.50 -29.43 14.40
CA ASP A 268 2.81 -29.30 15.68
C ASP A 268 2.53 -30.68 16.33
N GLY A 269 2.00 -30.67 17.56
CA GLY A 269 1.68 -31.92 18.29
C GLY A 269 0.58 -32.78 17.62
N LYS A 270 -0.14 -32.24 16.64
CA LYS A 270 -1.14 -32.97 15.83
C LYS A 270 -0.57 -33.43 14.48
N GLN A 271 0.74 -33.27 14.27
CA GLN A 271 1.44 -33.54 13.02
C GLN A 271 1.04 -32.64 11.84
N ASN A 272 0.51 -31.45 12.12
CA ASN A 272 0.29 -30.42 11.09
C ASN A 272 1.57 -29.65 10.84
N LEU A 273 1.81 -29.25 9.60
CA LEU A 273 2.90 -28.34 9.26
C LEU A 273 2.44 -26.91 9.51
N LYS A 274 3.10 -26.23 10.45
CA LYS A 274 2.84 -24.85 10.78
C LYS A 274 3.93 -23.97 10.17
N ILE A 275 3.52 -23.01 9.36
CA ILE A 275 4.41 -22.02 8.74
C ILE A 275 4.08 -20.67 9.35
N LYS A 276 5.07 -20.05 9.97
CA LYS A 276 4.97 -18.75 10.62
C LYS A 276 5.89 -17.76 9.91
N LEU A 277 5.29 -16.69 9.37
CA LEU A 277 6.01 -15.61 8.71
C LEU A 277 5.97 -14.38 9.61
N SER A 278 7.14 -13.88 10.00
CA SER A 278 7.27 -12.64 10.78
C SER A 278 7.69 -11.50 9.85
N ILE A 279 6.81 -10.51 9.66
CA ILE A 279 7.02 -9.42 8.71
C ILE A 279 7.11 -8.09 9.45
N SER A 280 8.22 -7.39 9.33
CA SER A 280 8.44 -6.07 9.90
C SER A 280 8.31 -4.98 8.82
N VAL A 281 8.14 -3.73 9.26
CA VAL A 281 8.16 -2.57 8.35
C VAL A 281 9.55 -2.30 7.80
N LYS A 282 10.60 -2.69 8.54
CA LYS A 282 12.00 -2.59 8.15
C LYS A 282 12.55 -3.98 7.89
N ALA A 283 12.95 -4.27 6.66
CA ALA A 283 13.68 -5.50 6.36
C ALA A 283 15.15 -5.36 6.81
N GLU A 284 15.63 -6.33 7.58
CA GLU A 284 17.05 -6.47 7.88
C GLU A 284 17.74 -7.11 6.68
N ASN A 285 18.49 -6.32 5.92
CA ASN A 285 19.28 -6.84 4.80
C ASN A 285 20.50 -7.57 5.38
N GLN A 286 20.41 -8.88 5.57
CA GLN A 286 21.52 -9.69 6.11
C GLN A 286 22.79 -9.65 5.23
N LYS A 287 22.68 -9.21 3.97
CA LYS A 287 23.80 -9.24 3.00
C LYS A 287 24.67 -7.99 2.95
N ASN A 288 24.28 -6.85 3.54
CA ASN A 288 25.12 -5.65 3.57
C ASN A 288 24.73 -4.77 4.76
N ASN A 289 25.72 -4.43 5.60
CA ASN A 289 25.63 -3.59 6.81
C ASN A 289 25.20 -2.11 6.54
N ILE A 290 24.49 -1.84 5.45
CA ILE A 290 24.22 -0.50 4.96
C ILE A 290 22.74 -0.42 4.59
N SER A 291 21.98 0.26 5.46
CA SER A 291 20.58 0.67 5.34
C SER A 291 19.49 -0.42 5.46
N SER A 292 18.64 -0.29 6.47
CA SER A 292 17.37 -1.02 6.56
C SER A 292 16.45 -0.59 5.41
N VAL A 293 16.02 -1.52 4.57
CA VAL A 293 15.07 -1.23 3.49
C VAL A 293 13.67 -1.26 4.06
N MET A 294 12.89 -0.21 3.85
CA MET A 294 11.48 -0.17 4.24
C MET A 294 10.64 -1.07 3.32
N LEU A 295 9.72 -1.81 3.92
CA LEU A 295 8.77 -2.66 3.20
C LEU A 295 7.80 -1.79 2.38
N ARG A 296 7.65 -2.09 1.09
CA ARG A 296 6.70 -1.40 0.20
C ARG A 296 5.45 -2.23 -0.06
N TYR A 297 4.39 -1.59 -0.52
CA TYR A 297 3.13 -2.27 -0.86
C TYR A 297 3.30 -3.40 -1.88
N ARG A 298 4.15 -3.20 -2.91
CA ARG A 298 4.44 -4.24 -3.90
C ARG A 298 5.14 -5.46 -3.31
N ASP A 299 5.99 -5.25 -2.31
CA ASP A 299 6.75 -6.31 -1.66
C ASP A 299 5.76 -7.18 -0.84
N LEU A 300 4.84 -6.54 -0.12
CA LEU A 300 3.75 -7.23 0.58
C LEU A 300 2.80 -7.98 -0.36
N ARG A 301 2.54 -7.45 -1.56
CA ARG A 301 1.74 -8.16 -2.58
C ARG A 301 2.39 -9.47 -3.00
N LEU A 302 3.72 -9.53 -3.11
CA LEU A 302 4.44 -10.78 -3.41
C LEU A 302 4.25 -11.80 -2.29
N VAL A 303 4.36 -11.37 -1.04
CA VAL A 303 4.08 -12.23 0.13
C VAL A 303 2.66 -12.78 0.08
N PHE A 304 1.66 -11.92 -0.18
CA PHE A 304 0.26 -12.37 -0.28
C PHE A 304 0.01 -13.29 -1.48
N ASN A 305 0.67 -13.09 -2.61
CA ASN A 305 0.55 -14.00 -3.77
C ASN A 305 1.12 -15.39 -3.46
N ILE A 306 2.22 -15.47 -2.70
CA ILE A 306 2.78 -16.75 -2.25
C ILE A 306 1.82 -17.43 -1.27
N LEU A 307 1.31 -16.68 -0.28
CA LEU A 307 0.31 -17.20 0.66
C LEU A 307 -0.99 -17.63 -0.03
N PHE A 308 -1.44 -16.87 -1.04
CA PHE A 308 -2.61 -17.19 -1.83
C PHE A 308 -2.44 -18.53 -2.56
N ARG A 309 -1.27 -18.77 -3.19
CA ARG A 309 -0.99 -20.04 -3.88
C ARG A 309 -0.85 -21.19 -2.89
N LEU A 310 -0.13 -20.98 -1.79
CA LEU A 310 -0.02 -21.97 -0.71
C LEU A 310 -1.40 -22.36 -0.16
N TYR A 311 -2.32 -21.41 -0.04
CA TYR A 311 -3.66 -21.68 0.49
C TYR A 311 -4.61 -22.25 -0.57
N ASN A 312 -4.70 -21.64 -1.75
CA ASN A 312 -5.69 -22.03 -2.76
C ASN A 312 -5.22 -23.18 -3.63
N ASP A 313 -3.98 -23.11 -4.14
CA ASP A 313 -3.47 -24.13 -5.07
C ASP A 313 -3.11 -25.43 -4.34
N PHE A 314 -2.85 -25.36 -3.04
CA PHE A 314 -2.37 -26.49 -2.26
C PHE A 314 -3.31 -26.93 -1.12
N PHE A 315 -4.00 -26.02 -0.42
CA PHE A 315 -4.87 -26.38 0.72
C PHE A 315 -6.38 -26.47 0.38
N VAL A 316 -6.97 -25.50 -0.34
CA VAL A 316 -8.43 -25.44 -0.60
C VAL A 316 -8.88 -26.26 -1.80
N LEU A 317 -8.13 -26.31 -2.90
CA LEU A 317 -8.56 -27.05 -4.10
C LEU A 317 -8.65 -28.58 -3.95
N HIS A 318 -8.41 -29.10 -2.74
CA HIS A 318 -8.35 -30.53 -2.44
C HIS A 318 -9.12 -30.96 -1.18
N ILE A 319 -10.01 -30.10 -0.64
CA ILE A 319 -11.19 -30.50 0.14
C ILE A 319 -12.37 -30.54 -0.81
#